data_AF-A0A0F9JA09-F1
#
_entry.id   AF-A0A0F9JA09-F1
#
_cell.length_a   1.000
_cell.length_b   1.000
_cell.length_c   1.000
_cell.angle_alpha   90.00
_cell.angle_beta   90.00
_cell.angle_gamma   90.00
#
_symmetry.space_group_name_H-M   'P 1'
#
loop_
_entity.id
_entity.type
_entity.pdbx_description
1 polymer ?
#
loop_
_entity_poly.entity_id
_entity_poly.type
_entity_poly.pdbx_seq_one_letter_code
_entity_poly.pdbx_strand_id
1 'polypeptide(L)'
;MVGLSLEQIGEREKLLEYYDLLEIKTNQNAKNVLQQLFQKKYSDPNLLPKYDDFDKEGPDNATTFTVRLNESISINGKTYELKVEGVASKLKHAEIKASEKACDILYLPYNKI
;
A
#
# COMPACT_ATOMS: atom_id res chain seq x y z
N MET A 1 -0.33 17.57 -17.96
CA MET A 1 -1.57 16.76 -17.93
C MET A 1 -1.22 15.41 -18.54
N VAL A 2 -1.06 14.37 -17.73
CA VAL A 2 -0.81 13.01 -18.23
C VAL A 2 -2.19 12.40 -18.45
N GLY A 3 -2.63 12.32 -19.70
CA GLY A 3 -3.86 11.65 -20.06
C GLY A 3 -3.70 10.17 -19.79
N LEU A 4 -4.42 9.64 -18.81
CA LEU A 4 -4.56 8.20 -18.61
C LEU A 4 -5.25 7.63 -19.85
N SER A 5 -4.67 6.56 -20.43
CA SER A 5 -5.30 5.84 -21.53
C SER A 5 -6.66 5.27 -21.09
N LEU A 6 -7.63 5.17 -22.00
CA LEU A 6 -8.99 4.67 -21.71
C LEU A 6 -9.00 3.31 -20.99
N GLU A 7 -8.03 2.45 -21.27
CA GLU A 7 -7.83 1.16 -20.60
C GLU A 7 -7.47 1.31 -19.10
N GLN A 8 -6.70 2.35 -18.74
CA GLN A 8 -6.31 2.63 -17.36
C GLN A 8 -7.48 3.21 -16.54
N ILE A 9 -8.40 3.94 -17.19
CA ILE A 9 -9.59 4.49 -16.54
C ILE A 9 -10.53 3.36 -16.13
N GLY A 10 -10.84 2.44 -17.05
CA GLY A 10 -11.72 1.29 -16.75
C GLY A 10 -11.10 0.31 -15.76
N GLU A 11 -9.78 0.18 -15.71
CA GLU A 11 -9.09 -0.62 -14.69
C GLU A 11 -9.24 -0.05 -13.29
N ARG A 12 -9.08 1.27 -13.16
CA ARG A 12 -9.25 1.97 -11.90
C ARG A 12 -10.68 1.82 -11.36
N GLU A 13 -11.69 1.96 -12.21
CA GLU A 13 -13.10 1.77 -11.80
C GLU A 13 -13.34 0.35 -11.28
N LYS A 14 -12.87 -0.68 -11.99
CA LYS A 14 -12.99 -2.08 -11.55
C LYS A 14 -12.29 -2.37 -10.23
N LEU A 15 -11.12 -1.74 -9.98
CA LEU A 15 -10.42 -1.86 -8.71
C LEU A 15 -11.22 -1.21 -7.58
N LEU A 16 -11.75 0.00 -7.81
CA LEU A 16 -12.59 0.70 -6.84
C LEU A 16 -13.86 -0.10 -6.51
N GLU A 17 -14.54 -0.67 -7.52
CA GLU A 17 -15.68 -1.57 -7.30
C GLU A 17 -15.27 -2.81 -6.50
N TYR A 18 -14.12 -3.42 -6.78
CA TYR A 18 -13.61 -4.55 -6.01
C TYR A 18 -13.35 -4.18 -4.54
N TYR A 19 -12.79 -3.00 -4.28
CA TYR A 19 -12.55 -2.52 -2.91
C TYR A 19 -13.84 -2.18 -2.16
N ASP A 20 -14.85 -1.68 -2.87
CA ASP A 20 -16.19 -1.44 -2.33
C ASP A 20 -16.87 -2.75 -1.95
N LEU A 21 -16.79 -3.78 -2.83
CA LEU A 21 -17.29 -5.13 -2.55
C LEU A 21 -16.62 -5.79 -1.34
N LEU A 22 -15.34 -5.49 -1.10
CA LEU A 22 -14.60 -5.96 0.09
C LEU A 22 -14.90 -5.13 1.36
N GLU A 23 -15.69 -4.06 1.24
CA GLU A 23 -16.01 -3.09 2.30
C GLU A 23 -14.75 -2.48 2.94
N ILE A 24 -13.74 -2.16 2.13
CA ILE A 24 -12.49 -1.58 2.63
C ILE A 24 -12.72 -0.13 3.03
N LYS A 25 -12.41 0.20 4.29
CA LYS A 25 -12.55 1.57 4.79
C LYS A 25 -11.38 2.42 4.34
N THR A 26 -11.57 3.16 3.24
CA THR A 26 -10.58 4.05 2.61
C THR A 26 -10.36 5.37 3.36
N ASN A 27 -11.21 5.71 4.34
CA ASN A 27 -11.06 6.89 5.20
C ASN A 27 -10.04 6.71 6.34
N GLN A 28 -8.99 5.93 6.11
CA GLN A 28 -7.94 5.62 7.10
C GLN A 28 -6.55 5.84 6.48
N ASN A 29 -5.49 5.78 7.29
CA ASN A 29 -4.12 5.85 6.79
C ASN A 29 -3.82 4.71 5.81
N ALA A 30 -2.89 4.94 4.88
CA ALA A 30 -2.51 3.96 3.87
C ALA A 30 -2.15 2.58 4.45
N LYS A 31 -1.48 2.54 5.61
CA LYS A 31 -1.11 1.30 6.30
C LYS A 31 -2.34 0.47 6.68
N ASN A 32 -3.33 1.08 7.30
CA ASN A 32 -4.57 0.42 7.74
C ASN A 32 -5.43 0.03 6.54
N VAL A 33 -5.49 0.85 5.49
CA VAL A 33 -6.23 0.54 4.26
C VAL A 33 -5.60 -0.67 3.57
N LEU A 34 -4.27 -0.67 3.41
CA LEU A 34 -3.54 -1.80 2.85
C LEU A 34 -3.69 -3.06 3.72
N GLN A 35 -3.61 -2.92 5.04
CA GLN A 35 -3.85 -4.03 5.97
C GLN A 35 -5.25 -4.62 5.80
N GLN A 36 -6.29 -3.78 5.77
CA GLN A 36 -7.67 -4.24 5.54
C GLN A 36 -7.80 -4.95 4.18
N LEU A 37 -7.17 -4.44 3.13
CA LEU A 37 -7.15 -5.09 1.84
C LEU A 37 -6.58 -6.51 1.94
N PHE A 38 -5.42 -6.68 2.57
CA PHE A 38 -4.82 -8.00 2.77
C PHE A 38 -5.72 -8.90 3.63
N GLN A 39 -6.23 -8.40 4.75
CA GLN A 39 -7.09 -9.19 5.63
C GLN A 39 -8.38 -9.65 4.93
N LYS A 40 -9.04 -8.76 4.21
CA LYS A 40 -10.28 -9.06 3.47
C LYS A 40 -10.04 -9.96 2.28
N LYS A 41 -8.96 -9.71 1.52
CA LYS A 41 -8.64 -10.48 0.32
C LYS A 41 -8.29 -11.93 0.64
N TYR A 42 -7.53 -12.16 1.70
CA TYR A 42 -7.12 -13.50 2.11
C TYR A 42 -8.05 -14.11 3.17
N SER A 43 -9.14 -13.40 3.52
CA SER A 43 -10.05 -13.76 4.61
C SER A 43 -9.33 -14.10 5.92
N ASP A 44 -8.19 -13.46 6.17
CA ASP A 44 -7.33 -13.72 7.31
C ASP A 44 -7.16 -12.44 8.13
N PRO A 45 -7.78 -12.33 9.32
CA PRO A 45 -7.74 -11.12 10.13
C PRO A 45 -6.35 -10.82 10.72
N ASN A 46 -5.42 -11.77 10.70
CA ASN A 46 -4.07 -11.59 11.21
C ASN A 46 -3.05 -11.36 10.08
N LEU A 47 -3.49 -11.42 8.81
CA LEU A 47 -2.60 -11.17 7.70
C LEU A 47 -2.23 -9.69 7.63
N LEU A 48 -0.96 -9.44 7.91
CA LEU A 48 -0.34 -8.14 7.79
C LEU A 48 0.57 -8.14 6.56
N PRO A 49 0.65 -7.03 5.81
CA PRO A 49 1.70 -6.88 4.80
C PRO A 49 3.06 -7.06 5.46
N LYS A 50 3.90 -7.92 4.90
CA LYS A 50 5.25 -8.15 5.40
C LYS A 50 6.16 -7.01 4.98
N TYR A 51 6.84 -6.45 5.97
CA TYR A 51 7.89 -5.45 5.79
C TYR A 51 9.22 -6.16 6.07
N ASP A 52 9.98 -6.42 5.01
CA ASP A 52 11.09 -7.39 5.02
C ASP A 52 12.37 -6.78 5.61
N ASP A 53 12.64 -5.51 5.28
CA ASP A 53 13.92 -4.88 5.57
C ASP A 53 13.73 -3.59 6.37
N PHE A 54 14.46 -3.50 7.48
CA PHE A 54 14.56 -2.35 8.35
C PHE A 54 16.01 -1.88 8.36
N ASP A 55 16.37 -1.05 7.40
CA ASP A 55 17.69 -0.42 7.41
C ASP A 55 17.65 0.82 8.30
N LYS A 56 18.53 0.86 9.30
CA LYS A 56 18.69 1.98 10.23
C LYS A 56 20.03 2.64 9.93
N GLU A 57 20.01 3.67 9.09
CA GLU A 57 21.20 4.44 8.76
C GLU A 57 21.21 5.80 9.47
N GLY A 58 22.35 6.16 10.05
CA GLY A 58 22.63 7.49 10.60
C GLY A 58 22.84 7.57 12.12
N PRO A 59 23.47 8.66 12.62
CA PRO A 59 23.62 8.91 14.05
C PRO A 59 22.25 9.10 14.73
N ASP A 60 22.15 8.92 16.06
CA ASP A 60 20.89 9.00 16.83
C ASP A 60 20.01 10.23 16.51
N ASN A 61 20.61 11.35 16.11
CA ASN A 61 19.91 12.60 15.75
C ASN A 61 19.47 12.71 14.27
N ALA A 62 19.87 11.80 13.39
CA ALA A 62 19.52 11.76 11.97
C ALA A 62 19.22 10.32 11.50
N THR A 63 18.62 9.52 12.39
CA THR A 63 18.26 8.14 12.08
C THR A 63 17.21 8.13 10.98
N THR A 64 17.56 7.50 9.86
CA THR A 64 16.63 7.24 8.76
C THR A 64 16.24 5.77 8.81
N PHE A 65 14.93 5.52 8.78
CA PHE A 65 14.37 4.19 8.69
C PHE A 65 13.91 3.96 7.26
N THR A 66 14.45 2.94 6.63
CA THR A 66 14.01 2.44 5.33
C THR A 66 13.21 1.16 5.56
N VAL A 67 11.97 1.15 5.07
CA VAL A 67 11.05 0.01 5.16
C VAL A 67 10.72 -0.46 3.75
N ARG A 68 10.98 -1.73 3.47
CA ARG A 68 10.68 -2.35 2.16
C ARG A 68 9.47 -3.27 2.26
N LEU A 69 8.54 -3.11 1.34
CA LEU A 69 7.44 -4.04 1.11
C LEU A 69 7.67 -4.71 -0.25
N ASN A 70 7.70 -6.03 -0.25
CA ASN A 70 7.92 -6.85 -1.43
C ASN A 70 6.87 -7.96 -1.47
N GLU A 71 5.66 -7.58 -1.86
CA GLU A 71 4.52 -8.49 -1.94
C GLU A 71 3.91 -8.45 -3.33
N SER A 72 3.31 -9.55 -3.75
CA SER A 72 2.60 -9.62 -5.04
C SER A 72 1.14 -9.94 -4.80
N ILE A 73 0.25 -9.06 -5.24
CA ILE A 73 -1.19 -9.17 -5.02
C ILE A 73 -1.91 -9.35 -6.35
N SER A 74 -2.59 -10.49 -6.54
CA SER A 74 -3.45 -10.70 -7.71
C SER A 74 -4.88 -10.20 -7.47
N ILE A 75 -5.35 -9.22 -8.23
CA ILE A 75 -6.71 -8.65 -8.15
C ILE A 75 -7.33 -8.71 -9.55
N ASN A 76 -8.54 -9.27 -9.66
CA ASN A 76 -9.26 -9.41 -10.94
C ASN A 76 -8.42 -10.06 -12.06
N GLY A 77 -7.57 -11.03 -11.72
CA GLY A 77 -6.71 -11.75 -12.67
C GLY A 77 -5.43 -11.00 -13.09
N LYS A 78 -5.19 -9.78 -12.58
CA LYS A 78 -3.93 -9.05 -12.73
C LYS A 78 -3.09 -9.13 -11.48
N THR A 79 -1.81 -9.44 -11.63
CA THR A 79 -0.84 -9.44 -10.54
C THR A 79 -0.18 -8.08 -10.45
N TYR A 80 -0.30 -7.43 -9.30
CA TYR A 80 0.36 -6.18 -8.96
C TYR A 80 1.54 -6.51 -8.04
N GLU A 81 2.75 -6.20 -8.49
CA GLU A 81 3.95 -6.33 -7.67
C GLU A 81 4.13 -5.06 -6.83
N LEU A 82 3.90 -5.19 -5.53
CA LEU A 82 4.13 -4.16 -4.53
C LEU A 82 5.60 -4.27 -4.09
N LYS A 83 6.51 -3.76 -4.92
CA LYS A 83 7.93 -3.59 -4.60
C LYS A 83 8.20 -2.13 -4.30
N VAL A 84 7.94 -1.72 -3.06
CA VAL A 84 7.97 -0.31 -2.66
C VAL A 84 8.80 -0.11 -1.41
N GLU A 85 9.47 1.04 -1.36
CA GLU A 85 10.31 1.44 -0.23
C GLU A 85 9.82 2.75 0.36
N GLY A 86 9.59 2.76 1.68
CA GLY A 86 9.24 3.94 2.46
C GLY A 86 10.42 4.40 3.29
N VAL A 87 10.77 5.68 3.20
CA VAL A 87 11.91 6.27 3.92
C VAL A 87 11.43 7.42 4.80
N ALA A 88 11.69 7.32 6.10
CA ALA A 88 11.33 8.37 7.06
C ALA A 88 12.19 8.35 8.32
N SER A 89 12.20 9.46 9.06
CA SER A 89 12.93 9.60 10.33
C SER A 89 12.35 8.78 11.51
N LYS A 90 11.20 8.13 11.31
CA LYS A 90 10.59 7.22 12.30
C LYS A 90 10.07 5.98 11.60
N LEU A 91 10.27 4.82 12.22
CA LEU A 91 9.79 3.52 11.75
C LEU A 91 8.34 3.55 11.26
N LYS A 92 7.42 4.03 12.11
CA LYS A 92 5.99 4.11 11.79
C LYS A 92 5.69 4.95 10.54
N HIS A 93 6.44 6.02 10.32
CA HIS A 93 6.26 6.86 9.13
C HIS A 93 6.86 6.22 7.88
N ALA A 94 7.95 5.46 8.03
CA ALA A 94 8.55 4.73 6.92
C ALA A 94 7.59 3.62 6.44
N GLU A 95 6.95 2.90 7.37
CA GLU A 95 5.88 1.95 7.05
C GLU A 95 4.71 2.63 6.33
N ILE A 96 4.20 3.76 6.86
CA ILE A 96 3.09 4.50 6.22
C ILE A 96 3.48 4.89 4.80
N LYS A 97 4.67 5.44 4.57
CA LYS A 97 5.14 5.82 3.23
C LYS A 97 5.28 4.63 2.28
N ALA A 98 5.74 3.49 2.78
CA ALA A 98 5.78 2.26 1.97
C ALA A 98 4.35 1.84 1.59
N SER A 99 3.41 1.88 2.54
CA SER A 99 2.00 1.59 2.28
C SER A 99 1.35 2.59 1.33
N GLU A 100 1.67 3.89 1.42
CA GLU A 100 1.17 4.92 0.50
C GLU A 100 1.55 4.57 -0.94
N LYS A 101 2.82 4.26 -1.18
CA LYS A 101 3.29 3.82 -2.51
C LYS A 101 2.59 2.55 -2.98
N ALA A 102 2.37 1.58 -2.09
CA ALA A 102 1.63 0.37 -2.42
C ALA A 102 0.16 0.68 -2.80
N CYS A 103 -0.51 1.54 -2.04
CA CYS A 103 -1.87 1.97 -2.34
C CYS A 103 -1.94 2.75 -3.66
N ASP A 104 -0.97 3.61 -3.96
CA ASP A 104 -0.87 4.33 -5.22
C ASP A 104 -0.72 3.37 -6.42
N ILE A 105 0.08 2.31 -6.31
CA ILE A 105 0.18 1.25 -7.34
C ILE A 105 -1.17 0.56 -7.56
N LEU A 106 -1.92 0.36 -6.49
CA LEU A 106 -3.22 -0.30 -6.48
C LEU A 106 -4.39 0.65 -6.80
N TYR A 107 -4.12 1.95 -7.05
CA TYR A 107 -5.16 2.99 -7.15
C TYR A 107 -6.16 2.99 -5.98
N LEU A 108 -5.73 2.48 -4.83
CA LEU A 108 -6.53 2.32 -3.64
C LEU A 108 -6.59 3.67 -2.92
N PRO A 109 -7.77 4.29 -2.75
CA PRO A 109 -7.87 5.56 -2.06
C PRO A 109 -7.59 5.38 -0.56
N TYR A 110 -6.86 6.33 0.00
CA TYR A 110 -6.52 6.39 1.42
C TYR A 110 -6.54 7.83 1.91
N ASN A 111 -6.66 8.01 3.21
CA ASN A 111 -6.54 9.33 3.83
C ASN A 111 -5.06 9.64 4.08
N LYS A 112 -4.54 10.69 3.45
CA LYS A 112 -3.19 11.21 3.70
C LYS A 112 -3.20 11.92 5.04
N ILE A 113 -2.39 11.44 5.99
CA ILE A 113 -2.27 11.99 7.35
C ILE A 113 -0.89 12.58 7.54
#